data_AF-A0A8K0P3M5-F1
#
_entry.id   AF-A0A8K0P3M5-F1
#
_cell.length_a   1.000
_cell.length_b   1.000
_cell.length_c   1.000
_cell.angle_alpha   90.00
_cell.angle_beta   90.00
_cell.angle_gamma   90.00
#
_symmetry.space_group_name_H-M   'P 1'
#
loop_
_entity.id
_entity.type
_entity.pdbx_description
1 polymer ?
#
loop_
_entity_poly.entity_id
_entity_poly.type
_entity_poly.pdbx_seq_one_letter_code
_entity_poly.pdbx_strand_id
1 'polypeptide(L)'
;MTALLPPRGLLTLCAYCKMYLMYFVNESGDRVYTLKKLDREGKPTMSAHPARFSPEDKYSKHRVAVKRRFNLLPIQQEPIKY
;
A
#
# COMPACT_ATOMS: atom_id res chain seq x y z
N MET A 1 31.84 -39.74 -5.90
CA MET A 1 30.44 -40.18 -5.78
C MET A 1 29.61 -38.95 -5.45
N THR A 2 28.74 -38.60 -6.39
CA THR A 2 28.12 -37.31 -6.63
C THR A 2 27.08 -36.90 -5.57
N ALA A 3 27.26 -35.73 -4.96
CA ALA A 3 26.22 -35.05 -4.20
C ALA A 3 25.19 -34.48 -5.19
N LEU A 4 23.99 -35.04 -5.19
CA LEU A 4 22.85 -34.56 -5.98
C LEU A 4 22.39 -33.20 -5.42
N LEU A 5 22.58 -32.13 -6.19
CA LEU A 5 21.93 -30.84 -5.96
C LEU A 5 20.40 -31.00 -6.14
N PRO A 6 19.57 -30.34 -5.32
CA PRO A 6 18.12 -30.38 -5.51
C PRO A 6 17.74 -29.75 -6.86
N PRO A 7 16.72 -30.29 -7.55
CA PRO A 7 16.27 -29.76 -8.82
C PRO A 7 15.76 -28.34 -8.60
N ARG A 8 16.22 -27.41 -9.45
CA ARG A 8 15.70 -26.05 -9.57
C ARG A 8 14.24 -26.13 -10.05
N GLY A 9 13.34 -26.47 -9.14
CA GLY A 9 11.90 -26.34 -9.33
C GLY A 9 11.60 -24.88 -9.64
N LEU A 10 10.75 -24.66 -10.64
CA LEU A 10 10.28 -23.34 -11.07
C LEU A 10 10.02 -22.44 -9.86
N LEU A 11 10.98 -21.56 -9.56
CA LEU A 11 10.71 -20.38 -8.77
C LEU A 11 9.78 -19.54 -9.63
N THR A 12 8.49 -19.65 -9.33
CA THR A 12 7.49 -18.70 -9.74
C THR A 12 8.08 -17.33 -9.44
N LEU A 13 8.53 -16.61 -10.47
CA LEU A 13 8.91 -15.21 -10.40
C LEU A 13 7.63 -14.39 -10.19
N CYS A 14 6.84 -14.70 -9.17
CA CYS A 14 6.08 -13.67 -8.50
C CYS A 14 7.15 -12.83 -7.83
N ALA A 15 7.63 -11.81 -8.54
CA ALA A 15 8.57 -10.85 -8.01
C ALA A 15 8.03 -10.39 -6.67
N TYR A 16 8.64 -10.85 -5.58
CA TYR A 16 8.47 -10.27 -4.26
C TYR A 16 9.14 -8.90 -4.33
N CYS A 17 8.46 -7.96 -4.97
CA CYS A 17 8.87 -6.58 -5.09
C CYS A 17 8.69 -5.95 -3.71
N LYS A 18 9.70 -6.12 -2.85
CA LYS A 18 9.79 -5.38 -1.60
C LYS A 18 9.91 -3.90 -1.95
N MET A 19 8.83 -3.19 -1.73
CA MET A 19 8.75 -1.76 -1.90
C MET A 19 9.40 -1.07 -0.69
N TYR A 20 10.55 -0.43 -0.93
CA TYR A 20 11.31 0.27 0.11
C TYR A 20 11.04 1.77 0.17
N LEU A 21 10.43 2.34 -0.88
CA LEU A 21 10.23 3.77 -0.95
C LEU A 21 9.10 4.20 -0.01
N MET A 22 9.47 5.08 0.91
CA MET A 22 8.58 5.68 1.89
C MET A 22 8.42 7.18 1.66
N TYR A 23 7.41 7.77 2.27
CA TYR A 23 7.23 9.22 2.29
C TYR A 23 6.57 9.69 3.58
N PHE A 24 6.72 10.98 3.84
CA PHE A 24 5.93 11.75 4.80
C PHE A 24 5.42 13.03 4.13
N VAL A 25 4.45 13.68 4.77
CA VAL A 25 3.84 14.92 4.26
C VAL A 25 4.40 16.08 5.07
N ASN A 26 5.00 17.06 4.38
CA ASN A 26 5.50 18.29 4.98
C ASN A 26 4.36 19.24 5.38
N GLU A 27 4.69 20.29 6.12
CA GLU A 27 3.77 21.40 6.43
C GLU A 27 3.17 22.06 5.17
N SER A 28 3.95 22.12 4.08
CA SER A 28 3.50 22.60 2.78
C SER A 28 2.53 21.66 2.04
N GLY A 29 2.32 20.44 2.55
CA GLY A 29 1.48 19.41 1.92
C GLY A 29 2.21 18.52 0.89
N ASP A 30 3.49 18.78 0.63
CA ASP A 30 4.29 18.01 -0.32
C ASP A 30 4.76 16.67 0.25
N ARG A 31 4.90 15.67 -0.63
CA ARG A 31 5.44 14.35 -0.28
C ARG A 31 6.97 14.38 -0.35
N VAL A 32 7.65 14.17 0.78
CA VAL A 32 9.10 13.98 0.82
C VAL A 32 9.42 12.51 0.91
N TYR A 33 10.21 12.04 -0.05
CA TYR A 33 10.58 10.63 -0.16
C TYR A 33 11.80 10.28 0.71
N THR A 34 11.76 9.09 1.29
CA THR A 34 12.82 8.55 2.14
C THR A 34 12.85 7.03 2.07
N LEU A 35 13.97 6.44 2.45
CA LEU A 35 14.11 4.99 2.65
C LEU A 35 14.01 4.59 4.13
N LYS A 36 14.05 5.57 5.03
CA LYS A 36 13.94 5.36 6.47
C LYS A 36 12.48 5.07 6.83
N LYS A 37 12.27 4.26 7.87
CA LYS A 37 10.93 3.93 8.40
C LYS A 37 10.37 4.99 9.34
N LEU A 38 11.26 5.84 9.86
CA LEU A 38 10.96 6.91 10.79
C LEU A 38 11.44 8.22 10.19
N ASP A 39 10.65 9.26 10.42
CA ASP A 39 10.98 10.63 10.08
C ASP A 39 11.96 11.25 11.10
N ARG A 40 12.44 12.46 10.84
CA ARG A 40 13.31 13.24 11.74
C ARG A 40 12.68 13.48 13.11
N GLU A 41 11.36 13.60 13.17
CA GLU A 41 10.56 13.74 14.41
C GLU A 41 10.18 12.39 15.04
N GLY A 42 10.61 11.26 14.46
CA GLY A 42 10.26 9.92 14.95
C GLY A 42 8.86 9.44 14.54
N LYS A 43 8.11 10.20 13.73
CA LYS A 43 6.84 9.75 13.15
C LYS A 43 7.05 8.60 12.16
N PRO A 44 6.16 7.59 12.09
CA PRO A 44 6.27 6.51 11.12
C PRO A 44 6.00 7.02 9.70
N THR A 45 6.84 6.61 8.75
CA THR A 45 6.69 6.97 7.33
C THR A 45 5.74 6.02 6.61
N MET A 46 5.02 6.52 5.61
CA MET A 46 4.05 5.76 4.82
C MET A 46 4.67 5.20 3.54
N SER A 47 4.17 4.08 3.02
CA SER A 47 4.63 3.53 1.74
C SER A 47 4.23 4.43 0.58
N ALA A 48 5.20 4.81 -0.27
CA ALA A 48 4.95 5.66 -1.44
C ALA A 48 4.07 5.00 -2.50
N HIS A 49 3.88 3.69 -2.40
CA HIS A 49 3.22 2.89 -3.41
C HIS A 49 1.77 2.59 -3.04
N PRO A 50 0.87 2.55 -4.04
CA PRO A 50 -0.53 2.25 -3.80
C PRO A 50 -0.72 0.78 -3.40
N ALA A 51 -1.82 0.49 -2.69
CA ALA A 51 -2.22 -0.87 -2.41
C ALA A 51 -2.50 -1.63 -3.72
N ARG A 52 -2.12 -2.92 -3.77
CA ARG A 52 -2.31 -3.77 -4.94
C ARG A 52 -3.79 -3.89 -5.30
N PHE A 53 -4.15 -3.52 -6.52
CA PHE A 53 -5.49 -3.75 -7.04
C PHE A 53 -5.72 -5.23 -7.35
N SER A 54 -6.88 -5.75 -6.99
CA SER A 54 -7.35 -7.10 -7.35
C SER A 54 -8.76 -6.98 -7.89
N PRO A 55 -9.07 -7.57 -9.05
CA PRO A 55 -10.43 -7.55 -9.60
C PRO A 55 -11.49 -8.17 -8.67
N GLU A 56 -11.15 -9.26 -7.97
CA GLU A 56 -12.10 -10.00 -7.12
C GLU A 56 -12.40 -9.29 -5.78
N ASP A 57 -11.45 -8.53 -5.24
CA ASP A 57 -11.54 -7.79 -3.96
C ASP A 57 -12.50 -8.38 -2.89
N LYS A 58 -12.10 -9.53 -2.32
CA LYS A 58 -12.84 -10.29 -1.31
C LYS A 58 -13.32 -9.44 -0.10
N TYR A 59 -12.61 -8.37 0.24
CA TYR A 59 -12.89 -7.54 1.42
C TYR A 59 -13.59 -6.21 1.09
N SER A 60 -14.13 -6.07 -0.13
CA SER A 60 -14.90 -4.90 -0.58
C SER A 60 -16.00 -4.48 0.41
N LYS A 61 -16.81 -5.43 0.89
CA LYS A 61 -17.89 -5.18 1.88
C LYS A 61 -17.36 -4.51 3.15
N HIS A 62 -16.24 -4.99 3.68
CA HIS A 62 -15.62 -4.45 4.89
C HIS A 62 -15.08 -3.03 4.65
N ARG A 63 -14.42 -2.79 3.50
CA ARG A 63 -13.94 -1.45 3.14
C ARG A 63 -15.08 -0.44 3.05
N VAL A 64 -16.20 -0.81 2.43
CA VAL A 64 -17.37 0.06 2.29
C VAL A 64 -18.02 0.33 3.66
N ALA A 65 -18.15 -0.69 4.51
CA ALA A 65 -18.70 -0.52 5.86
C ALA A 65 -17.87 0.45 6.71
N VAL A 66 -16.53 0.36 6.67
CA VAL A 66 -15.64 1.30 7.35
C VAL A 66 -15.84 2.72 6.83
N LYS A 67 -15.86 2.91 5.50
CA LYS A 67 -16.09 4.23 4.90
C LYS A 67 -17.44 4.82 5.32
N ARG A 68 -18.49 4.00 5.41
CA ARG A 68 -19.83 4.41 5.87
C ARG A 68 -19.82 4.91 7.32
N ARG A 69 -19.13 4.21 8.22
CA ARG A 69 -19.07 4.58 9.66
C ARG A 69 -18.41 5.94 9.88
N PHE A 70 -17.43 6.29 9.05
CA PHE A 70 -16.72 7.56 9.13
C PHE A 70 -17.28 8.64 8.19
N ASN A 71 -18.45 8.42 7.58
CA ASN A 71 -19.08 9.34 6.63
C ASN A 71 -18.16 9.77 5.47
N LEU A 72 -17.32 8.85 4.99
CA LEU A 72 -16.35 9.06 3.90
C LEU A 72 -16.88 8.59 2.53
N LEU A 73 -18.14 8.17 2.44
CA LEU A 73 -18.72 7.79 1.16
C LEU A 73 -19.15 9.03 0.38
N PRO A 74 -18.85 9.12 -0.93
CA PRO A 74 -19.30 10.22 -1.76
C PRO A 74 -20.84 10.38 -1.77
N ILE A 75 -21.57 9.27 -1.67
CA ILE A 75 -23.05 9.28 -1.61
C ILE A 75 -23.62 9.90 -0.33
N GLN A 76 -22.82 10.07 0.72
CA GLN A 76 -23.23 10.72 1.97
C GLN A 76 -22.92 12.22 1.97
N GLN A 77 -22.10 12.69 1.02
CA GLN A 77 -21.67 14.08 0.91
C GLN A 77 -22.62 14.85 0.00
N GLU A 78 -22.55 16.19 0.06
CA GLU A 78 -23.31 17.04 -0.85
C GLU A 78 -22.94 16.71 -2.31
N PRO A 79 -23.93 16.74 -3.22
CA PRO A 79 -23.67 16.47 -4.64
C PRO A 79 -22.65 17.49 -5.19
N ILE A 80 -21.72 16.99 -5.98
CA ILE A 80 -20.71 17.82 -6.66
C ILE A 80 -21.45 18.80 -7.57
N LYS A 81 -21.38 20.11 -7.26
CA LYS A 81 -21.88 21.17 -8.13
C LYS A 81 -20.81 21.49 -9.17
N TYR A 82 -21.17 21.43 -10.44
CA TYR A 82 -20.32 21.76 -11.59
C TYR A 82 -20.49 23.22 -11.99
#